data_AF-A0A815X9N3-F1
#
_entry.id   AF-A0A815X9N3-F1
#
_cell.length_a   1.000
_cell.length_b   1.000
_cell.length_c   1.000
_cell.angle_alpha   90.00
_cell.angle_beta   90.00
_cell.angle_gamma   90.00
#
_symmetry.space_group_name_H-M   'P 1'
#
loop_
_entity.id
_entity.type
_entity.pdbx_description
1 polymer ?
#
loop_
_entity_poly.entity_id
_entity_poly.type
_entity_poly.pdbx_seq_one_letter_code
_entity_poly.pdbx_strand_id
1 'polypeptide(L)'
;MEFEKIPSLPDAHQQIRLGDIQVSGHKWTAAIEYYLRAIEYFQTIQNTLRDDSLISSIQAQIVQCEKTIHLCRLKDSSEQAIKAECHSKLSRAHSVSNMEPST
;
A
#
# COMPACT_ATOMS: atom_id res chain seq x y z
N MET A 1 -9.69 -22.84 22.91
CA MET A 1 -8.38 -22.20 22.73
C MET A 1 -7.98 -22.50 21.29
N GLU A 2 -8.28 -21.59 20.36
CA GLU A 2 -7.84 -21.76 18.98
C GLU A 2 -6.33 -21.52 18.98
N PHE A 3 -5.55 -22.54 18.59
CA PHE A 3 -4.13 -22.36 18.38
C PHE A 3 -3.97 -21.41 17.20
N GLU A 4 -3.49 -20.21 17.46
CA GLU A 4 -3.17 -19.23 16.42
C GLU A 4 -2.10 -19.87 15.52
N LYS A 5 -2.50 -20.22 14.30
CA LYS A 5 -1.64 -20.92 13.35
C LYS A 5 -0.46 -20.01 13.01
N ILE A 6 0.76 -20.44 13.31
CA ILE A 6 1.97 -19.72 12.91
C ILE A 6 1.96 -19.60 11.37
N PRO A 7 2.07 -18.38 10.81
CA PRO A 7 2.06 -18.17 9.37
C PRO A 7 3.29 -18.83 8.73
N SER A 8 3.10 -19.38 7.53
CA SER A 8 4.17 -20.03 6.78
C SER A 8 4.79 -19.08 5.74
N LEU A 9 6.01 -19.37 5.27
CA LEU A 9 6.63 -18.60 4.18
C LEU A 9 5.75 -18.49 2.92
N PRO A 10 5.04 -19.55 2.48
CA PRO A 10 4.05 -19.43 1.42
C PRO A 10 2.92 -18.42 1.71
N ASP A 11 2.43 -18.35 2.94
CA ASP A 11 1.39 -17.39 3.33
C ASP A 11 1.91 -15.95 3.23
N ALA A 12 3.16 -15.70 3.66
CA ALA A 12 3.79 -14.37 3.53
C ALA A 12 3.95 -13.95 2.06
N HIS A 13 4.44 -14.84 1.20
CA HIS A 13 4.55 -14.56 -0.23
C HIS A 13 3.18 -14.41 -0.91
N GLN A 14 2.14 -15.09 -0.42
CA GLN A 14 0.79 -14.87 -0.91
C GLN A 14 0.31 -13.44 -0.64
N GLN A 15 0.60 -12.89 0.56
CA GLN A 15 0.29 -11.50 0.86
C GLN A 15 1.02 -10.54 -0.09
N ILE A 16 2.30 -10.78 -0.40
CA ILE A 16 3.04 -10.00 -1.42
C ILE A 16 2.30 -10.02 -2.76
N ARG A 17 1.96 -11.20 -3.27
CA ARG A 17 1.27 -11.34 -4.57
C ARG A 17 -0.07 -10.59 -4.60
N LEU A 18 -0.81 -10.61 -3.49
CA LEU A 18 -2.07 -9.86 -3.38
C LEU A 18 -1.80 -8.34 -3.40
N GLY A 19 -0.74 -7.88 -2.72
CA GLY A 19 -0.28 -6.49 -2.79
C GLY A 19 0.06 -6.06 -4.22
N ASP A 20 0.82 -6.88 -4.95
CA ASP A 20 1.22 -6.60 -6.34
C ASP A 20 0.00 -6.48 -7.29
N ILE A 21 -1.02 -7.30 -7.06
CA ILE A 21 -2.30 -7.22 -7.80
C ILE A 21 -3.00 -5.88 -7.50
N GLN A 22 -3.04 -5.45 -6.25
CA GLN A 22 -3.65 -4.15 -5.89
C GLN A 22 -2.85 -2.97 -6.47
N VAL A 23 -1.51 -3.05 -6.48
CA VAL A 23 -0.63 -2.08 -7.15
C VAL A 23 -0.97 -1.96 -8.63
N SER A 24 -1.10 -3.09 -9.32
CA SER A 24 -1.50 -3.12 -10.74
C SER A 24 -2.90 -2.49 -10.95
N GLY A 25 -3.79 -2.66 -9.97
CA GLY A 25 -5.11 -2.04 -9.94
C GLY A 25 -5.15 -0.59 -9.46
N HIS A 26 -4.01 0.06 -9.20
CA HIS A 26 -3.90 1.42 -8.64
C HIS A 26 -4.66 1.59 -7.30
N LYS A 27 -4.86 0.50 -6.56
CA LYS A 27 -5.52 0.48 -5.25
C LYS A 27 -4.47 0.56 -4.15
N TRP A 28 -3.84 1.73 -4.04
CA TRP A 28 -2.65 1.94 -3.19
C TRP A 28 -2.86 1.59 -1.73
N THR A 29 -3.97 2.02 -1.12
CA THR A 29 -4.29 1.71 0.28
C THR A 29 -4.44 0.22 0.51
N ALA A 30 -5.17 -0.48 -0.37
CA ALA A 30 -5.33 -1.92 -0.28
C ALA A 30 -3.99 -2.66 -0.46
N ALA A 31 -3.14 -2.19 -1.38
CA ALA A 31 -1.80 -2.75 -1.55
C ALA A 31 -0.95 -2.66 -0.27
N ILE A 32 -0.99 -1.50 0.40
CA ILE A 32 -0.26 -1.26 1.65
C ILE A 32 -0.68 -2.25 2.74
N GLU A 33 -1.99 -2.53 2.89
CA GLU A 33 -2.50 -3.49 3.88
C GLU A 33 -1.92 -4.89 3.65
N TYR A 34 -1.85 -5.34 2.39
CA TYR A 34 -1.27 -6.64 2.04
C TYR A 34 0.24 -6.70 2.33
N TYR A 35 1.01 -5.66 1.98
CA TYR A 35 2.44 -5.63 2.30
C TYR A 35 2.72 -5.55 3.80
N LEU A 36 1.91 -4.82 4.57
CA LEU A 36 2.02 -4.78 6.03
C LEU A 36 1.77 -6.17 6.64
N ARG A 37 0.77 -6.90 6.16
CA ARG A 37 0.51 -8.28 6.60
C ARG A 37 1.64 -9.24 6.20
N ALA A 38 2.25 -9.05 5.03
CA ALA A 38 3.44 -9.81 4.64
C ALA A 38 4.61 -9.58 5.60
N ILE A 39 4.87 -8.32 5.97
CA ILE A 39 5.91 -7.95 6.96
C ILE A 39 5.64 -8.62 8.30
N GLU A 40 4.40 -8.56 8.80
CA GLU A 40 4.00 -9.21 10.04
C GLU A 40 4.30 -10.72 9.99
N TYR A 41 3.93 -11.40 8.90
CA TYR A 41 4.19 -12.83 8.76
C TYR A 41 5.70 -13.14 8.72
N PHE A 42 6.47 -12.35 7.98
CA PHE A 42 7.92 -12.51 7.93
C PHE A 42 8.58 -12.30 9.28
N GLN A 43 8.15 -11.31 10.06
CA GLN A 43 8.65 -11.08 11.43
C GLN A 43 8.30 -12.24 12.35
N THR A 44 7.07 -12.77 12.28
CA THR A 44 6.68 -13.96 13.05
C THR A 44 7.54 -15.17 12.69
N ILE A 45 7.75 -15.43 11.39
CA ILE A 45 8.59 -16.53 10.92
C ILE A 45 10.03 -16.34 11.39
N GLN A 46 10.61 -15.15 11.20
CA GLN A 46 11.98 -14.83 11.58
C GLN A 46 12.25 -15.12 13.06
N ASN A 47 11.30 -14.80 13.95
CA ASN A 47 11.42 -15.05 15.39
C ASN A 47 11.46 -16.54 15.77
N THR A 48 11.04 -17.43 14.86
CA THR A 48 11.05 -18.89 15.07
C THR A 48 12.25 -19.60 14.44
N LEU A 49 13.04 -18.88 13.63
CA LEU A 49 14.15 -19.44 12.88
C LEU A 49 15.47 -19.37 13.63
N ARG A 50 16.38 -20.29 13.30
CA ARG A 50 17.78 -20.31 13.76
C ARG A 50 18.81 -20.27 12.63
N ASP A 51 18.35 -20.21 11.38
CA ASP A 51 19.19 -20.19 10.19
C ASP A 51 19.44 -18.74 9.74
N ASP A 52 20.68 -18.27 9.91
CA ASP A 52 21.08 -16.89 9.59
C ASP A 52 20.91 -16.54 8.11
N SER A 53 21.05 -17.52 7.22
CA SER A 53 20.87 -17.30 5.77
C SER A 53 19.40 -17.02 5.44
N LEU A 54 18.50 -17.78 6.07
CA LEU A 54 17.07 -17.60 5.89
C LEU A 54 16.58 -16.32 6.57
N ILE A 55 17.11 -15.99 7.75
CA ILE A 55 16.86 -14.71 8.44
C ILE A 55 17.25 -13.54 7.54
N SER A 56 18.44 -13.59 6.91
CA SER A 56 18.91 -12.55 5.99
C SER A 56 18.02 -12.42 4.76
N SER A 57 17.58 -13.54 4.19
CA SER A 57 16.63 -13.53 3.07
C SER A 57 15.29 -12.93 3.46
N ILE A 58 14.77 -13.25 4.64
CA ILE A 58 13.51 -12.68 5.16
C ILE A 58 13.66 -11.17 5.39
N GLN A 59 14.79 -10.73 5.97
CA GLN A 59 15.08 -9.31 6.16
C GLN A 59 15.02 -8.54 4.83
N ALA A 60 15.58 -9.11 3.76
CA ALA A 60 15.54 -8.50 2.43
C ALA A 60 14.10 -8.37 1.90
N GLN A 61 13.24 -9.36 2.14
CA GLN A 61 11.82 -9.31 1.77
C GLN A 61 11.05 -8.23 2.55
N ILE A 62 11.32 -8.11 3.85
CA ILE A 62 10.73 -7.04 4.69
C ILE A 62 11.11 -5.67 4.15
N VAL A 63 12.40 -5.42 3.90
CA VAL A 63 12.88 -4.15 3.35
C VAL A 63 12.26 -3.85 1.99
N GLN A 64 12.07 -4.87 1.15
CA GLN A 64 11.40 -4.69 -0.13
C GLN A 64 9.93 -4.28 0.04
N CYS A 65 9.20 -4.90 0.97
CA CYS A 65 7.83 -4.52 1.29
C CYS A 65 7.74 -3.08 1.80
N GLU A 66 8.63 -2.67 2.70
CA GLU A 66 8.69 -1.30 3.23
C GLU A 66 8.91 -0.26 2.13
N LYS A 67 9.84 -0.52 1.20
CA LYS A 67 10.08 0.33 0.04
C LYS A 67 8.84 0.45 -0.83
N THR A 68 8.16 -0.66 -1.12
CA THR A 68 6.94 -0.65 -1.93
C THR A 68 5.81 0.09 -1.23
N ILE A 69 5.64 -0.05 0.09
CA ILE A 69 4.68 0.72 0.88
C ILE A 69 4.96 2.22 0.76
N HIS A 70 6.23 2.63 0.86
CA HIS A 70 6.59 4.03 0.70
C HIS A 70 6.21 4.57 -0.69
N LEU A 71 6.50 3.81 -1.76
CA LEU A 71 6.10 4.18 -3.12
C LEU A 71 4.58 4.29 -3.28
N CYS A 72 3.81 3.34 -2.71
CA CYS A 72 2.35 3.37 -2.75
C CYS A 72 1.79 4.63 -2.07
N ARG A 73 2.35 5.03 -0.92
CA ARG A 73 1.94 6.27 -0.22
C ARG A 73 2.20 7.53 -1.06
N LEU A 74 3.34 7.60 -1.74
CA LEU A 74 3.65 8.72 -2.62
C LEU A 74 2.67 8.79 -3.80
N LYS A 75 2.34 7.64 -4.39
CA LYS A 75 1.37 7.56 -5.50
C LYS A 75 -0.03 8.00 -5.06
N ASP A 76 -0.53 7.49 -3.95
CA ASP A 76 -1.83 7.87 -3.40
C ASP A 76 -1.91 9.38 -3.12
N SER A 77 -0.91 9.94 -2.44
CA SER A 77 -0.86 11.38 -2.16
C SER A 77 -0.84 12.22 -3.45
N SER A 78 -0.07 11.80 -4.46
CA SER A 78 -0.03 12.51 -5.75
C SER A 78 -1.37 12.50 -6.47
N GLU A 79 -2.09 11.38 -6.46
CA GLU A 79 -3.41 11.27 -7.09
C GLU A 79 -4.47 12.12 -6.37
N GLN A 80 -4.42 12.16 -5.04
CA GLN A 80 -5.31 13.00 -4.23
C GLN A 80 -5.08 14.48 -4.50
N ALA A 81 -3.81 14.91 -4.62
CA ALA A 81 -3.46 16.29 -4.92
C ALA A 81 -4.01 16.73 -6.30
N ILE A 82 -3.85 15.89 -7.33
CA ILE A 82 -4.38 16.17 -8.67
C ILE A 82 -5.91 16.30 -8.63
N LYS A 83 -6.60 15.36 -7.97
CA LYS A 83 -8.06 15.40 -7.83
C LYS A 83 -8.54 16.67 -7.12
N ALA A 84 -7.86 17.09 -6.07
CA ALA A 84 -8.18 18.31 -5.33
C ALA A 84 -7.99 19.56 -6.19
N GLU A 85 -6.91 19.64 -6.97
CA GLU A 85 -6.66 20.77 -7.87
C GLU A 85 -7.73 20.85 -8.98
N CYS A 86 -8.09 19.73 -9.60
CA CYS A 86 -9.17 19.66 -10.58
C CYS A 86 -10.50 20.16 -10.00
N HIS A 87 -10.86 19.69 -8.79
CA HIS A 87 -12.09 20.10 -8.13
C HIS A 87 -12.10 21.62 -7.83
N SER A 88 -10.97 22.18 -7.40
CA SER A 88 -10.81 23.63 -7.18
C SER A 88 -11.02 24.44 -8.47
N LYS A 89 -10.41 24.01 -9.58
CA LYS A 89 -10.57 24.67 -10.90
C LYS A 89 -12.01 24.61 -11.40
N LEU A 90 -12.68 23.46 -11.26
CA LEU A 90 -14.10 23.28 -11.61
C LEU A 90 -15.01 24.21 -10.80
N SER A 91 -14.83 24.25 -9.47
CA SER A 91 -15.61 25.12 -8.60
C SER A 91 -15.44 26.61 -8.95
N ARG A 92 -14.20 27.04 -9.24
CA ARG A 92 -13.89 28.40 -9.71
C ARG A 92 -14.58 28.72 -11.04
N ALA A 93 -14.58 27.80 -12.00
CA ALA A 93 -15.23 28.01 -13.29
C ALA A 93 -16.75 28.16 -13.17
N HIS A 94 -17.41 27.34 -12.35
CA HIS A 94 -18.85 27.44 -12.10
C HIS A 94 -19.24 28.75 -11.39
N SER A 95 -18.38 29.24 -10.48
CA SER A 95 -18.61 30.52 -9.79
C SER A 95 -18.56 31.72 -10.75
N VAL A 96 -17.72 31.67 -11.78
CA VAL A 96 -17.60 32.73 -12.80
C VAL A 96 -18.75 32.68 -13.81
N SER A 97 -19.26 31.48 -14.15
CA SER A 97 -20.37 31.32 -15.10
C SER A 97 -21.73 31.79 -14.56
N ASN A 98 -21.92 31.85 -13.24
CA ASN A 98 -23.16 32.32 -12.62
C ASN A 98 -23.23 33.85 -12.45
N MET A 99 -22.22 34.58 -12.91
CA MET A 99 -22.21 36.04 -13.00
C MET A 99 -22.36 36.49 -14.46
N GLU A 100 -23.44 36.11 -15.14
CA GLU A 100 -23.86 36.85 -16.32
C GLU A 100 -24.47 38.20 -15.85
N PRO A 101 -24.04 39.34 -16.40
CA PRO A 101 -24.58 40.63 -16.01
C PRO A 101 -25.98 40.79 -16.58
N SER A 102 -26.97 40.91 -15.70
CA SER A 102 -28.30 41.41 -16.08
C SER A 102 -28.16 42.83 -16.64
N THR A 103 -28.18 42.97 -17.96
CA THR A 103 -28.39 44.24 -18.67
C THR A 103 -29.80 44.76 -18.48
#